data_AF-A0A7S0NE21-F1
#
_entry.id   AF-A0A7S0NE21-F1
#
_cell.length_a   1.000
_cell.length_b   1.000
_cell.length_c   1.000
_cell.angle_alpha   90.00
_cell.angle_beta   90.00
_cell.angle_gamma   90.00
#
_symmetry.space_group_name_H-M   'P 1'
#
loop_
_entity.id
_entity.type
_entity.pdbx_description
1 polymer ?
#
loop_
_entity_poly.entity_id
_entity_poly.type
_entity_poly.pdbx_seq_one_letter_code
_entity_poly.pdbx_strand_id
1 'polypeptide(L)'
;REKVPIFGTWDDHDYGINDGDYRYPLREESKQAFLDFLDVPKSDPRRQRNGVYAAHDVQVGDRVVKIVLLDNRYNKSPYCSWPLRFLCQGDEDFLGEEQWRWLERTLVESRSDANIVVSGIQILTEHRWHGENWARFPQSRQRLLDILLSSGAKNVILFSGDVHFAEVSRAVCRNRRRNAETRELLEMTSSGMTHSWGTGPLNGRILLALVMWMMPFRFQSEEGLFTGLNIAQIDLKWKKKDTVGSAVLKILDTEGGEHLVHEVPLTSSPHRLEGSDAAWSCEPHRGDPLLIEVVASDAIIIGIVIVAPLACIVVAVCAIARVLRGGKSRRKRE
;
A
#
# COMPACT_ATOMS: atom_id res chain seq x y z
N ARG A 1 12.16 -8.75 22.09
CA ARG A 1 12.63 -7.39 21.72
C ARG A 1 14.06 -7.10 22.16
N GLU A 2 14.57 -7.71 23.24
CA GLU A 2 15.93 -7.43 23.76
C GLU A 2 17.09 -7.82 22.81
N LYS A 3 16.91 -8.83 21.96
CA LYS A 3 17.96 -9.29 21.01
C LYS A 3 17.74 -8.83 19.57
N VAL A 4 16.48 -8.69 19.16
CA VAL A 4 16.08 -8.18 17.84
C VAL A 4 15.06 -7.07 18.10
N PRO A 5 15.42 -5.80 17.81
CA PRO A 5 14.49 -4.69 17.92
C PRO A 5 13.27 -4.91 17.03
N ILE A 6 12.10 -4.55 17.52
CA ILE A 6 10.86 -4.53 16.75
C ILE A 6 10.43 -3.07 16.65
N PHE A 7 10.29 -2.59 15.42
CA PHE A 7 9.70 -1.29 15.12
C PHE A 7 8.37 -1.52 14.39
N GLY A 8 7.40 -0.66 14.62
CA GLY A 8 6.07 -0.82 14.04
C GLY A 8 5.35 0.51 13.86
N THR A 9 4.53 0.53 12.83
CA THR A 9 3.39 1.44 12.66
C THR A 9 2.13 0.59 12.63
N TRP A 10 0.96 1.22 12.65
CA TRP A 10 -0.32 0.53 12.57
C TRP A 10 -0.90 0.51 11.17
N ASP A 11 -1.95 -0.29 11.01
CA ASP A 11 -2.98 -0.04 10.01
C ASP A 11 -4.38 0.05 10.65
N ASP A 12 -5.44 -0.04 9.86
CA ASP A 12 -6.82 0.23 10.28
C ASP A 12 -7.33 -0.66 11.43
N HIS A 13 -6.93 -1.94 11.46
CA HIS A 13 -7.32 -2.88 12.50
C HIS A 13 -6.65 -2.61 13.86
N ASP A 14 -5.42 -2.07 13.89
CA ASP A 14 -4.81 -1.60 15.14
C ASP A 14 -5.34 -0.20 15.51
N TYR A 15 -5.66 0.62 14.51
CA TYR A 15 -6.27 1.94 14.69
C TYR A 15 -7.68 1.83 15.30
N GLY A 16 -8.40 0.74 15.01
CA GLY A 16 -9.62 0.32 15.71
C GLY A 16 -10.88 0.28 14.86
N ILE A 17 -10.81 0.62 13.57
CA ILE A 17 -11.94 0.55 12.63
C ILE A 17 -11.43 0.41 11.20
N ASN A 18 -12.09 -0.47 10.42
CA ASN A 18 -11.77 -0.69 9.00
C ASN A 18 -11.77 0.64 8.23
N ASP A 19 -10.78 0.85 7.37
CA ASP A 19 -10.58 2.08 6.60
C ASP A 19 -10.46 3.37 7.43
N GLY A 20 -10.20 3.27 8.73
CA GLY A 20 -10.30 4.38 9.68
C GLY A 20 -9.56 5.66 9.26
N ASP A 21 -10.13 6.79 9.67
CA ASP A 21 -9.70 8.14 9.35
C ASP A 21 -9.69 9.05 10.59
N TYR A 22 -9.40 10.35 10.42
CA TYR A 22 -9.29 11.29 11.55
C TYR A 22 -10.58 11.43 12.38
N ARG A 23 -11.75 11.01 11.87
CA ARG A 23 -13.04 11.11 12.55
C ARG A 23 -13.26 10.01 13.57
N TYR A 24 -12.39 8.99 13.62
CA TYR A 24 -12.51 7.90 14.58
C TYR A 24 -12.36 8.45 16.02
N PRO A 25 -13.38 8.31 16.89
CA PRO A 25 -13.40 9.01 18.17
C PRO A 25 -12.39 8.46 19.19
N LEU A 26 -11.93 7.23 19.05
CA LEU A 26 -10.99 6.59 19.99
C LEU A 26 -9.54 6.58 19.48
N ARG A 27 -9.20 7.43 18.49
CA ARG A 27 -7.87 7.42 17.87
C ARG A 27 -6.73 7.73 18.84
N GLU A 28 -6.97 8.54 19.88
CA GLU A 28 -5.95 8.82 20.90
C GLU A 28 -5.72 7.61 21.81
N GLU A 29 -6.79 6.94 22.21
CA GLU A 29 -6.77 5.74 23.03
C GLU A 29 -6.08 4.61 22.28
N SER A 30 -6.42 4.40 21.00
CA SER A 30 -5.70 3.48 20.12
C SER A 30 -4.22 3.84 20.02
N LYS A 31 -3.88 5.13 19.87
CA LYS A 31 -2.47 5.61 19.85
C LYS A 31 -1.73 5.19 21.11
N GLN A 32 -2.32 5.42 22.28
CA GLN A 32 -1.66 5.08 23.54
C GLN A 32 -1.54 3.56 23.72
N ALA A 33 -2.57 2.79 23.36
CA ALA A 33 -2.56 1.34 23.43
C ALA A 33 -1.53 0.72 22.48
N PHE A 34 -1.45 1.22 21.24
CA PHE A 34 -0.45 0.79 20.26
C PHE A 34 0.98 1.07 20.74
N LEU A 35 1.23 2.29 21.23
CA LEU A 35 2.55 2.65 21.75
C LEU A 35 2.90 1.88 23.03
N ASP A 36 1.92 1.54 23.87
CA ASP A 36 2.12 0.65 25.02
C ASP A 36 2.44 -0.78 24.57
N PHE A 37 1.73 -1.32 23.57
CA PHE A 37 2.01 -2.63 22.99
C PHE A 37 3.42 -2.73 22.40
N LEU A 38 3.95 -1.64 21.84
CA LEU A 38 5.32 -1.56 21.31
C LEU A 38 6.39 -1.21 22.35
N ASP A 39 6.04 -1.14 23.65
CA ASP A 39 6.93 -0.73 24.74
C ASP A 39 7.59 0.65 24.52
N VAL A 40 6.90 1.57 23.84
CA VAL A 40 7.44 2.90 23.56
C VAL A 40 7.50 3.71 24.87
N PRO A 41 8.66 4.30 25.24
CA PRO A 41 8.80 5.05 26.47
C PRO A 41 7.76 6.18 26.62
N LYS A 42 7.33 6.45 27.85
CA LYS A 42 6.36 7.53 28.13
C LYS A 42 6.90 8.93 27.77
N SER A 43 8.23 9.08 27.66
CA SER A 43 8.90 10.31 27.24
C SER A 43 9.08 10.44 25.71
N ASP A 44 8.72 9.43 24.93
CA ASP A 44 8.87 9.45 23.46
C ASP A 44 7.94 10.51 22.84
N PRO A 45 8.41 11.33 21.88
CA PRO A 45 7.60 12.36 21.24
C PRO A 45 6.28 11.85 20.63
N ARG A 46 6.23 10.58 20.20
CA ARG A 46 4.99 9.94 19.68
C ARG A 46 3.85 9.92 20.68
N ARG A 47 4.14 10.00 21.98
CA ARG A 47 3.13 10.06 23.04
C ARG A 47 2.34 11.37 23.02
N GLN A 48 2.94 12.45 22.49
CA GLN A 48 2.39 13.81 22.55
C GLN A 48 2.00 14.37 21.18
N ARG A 49 2.63 13.91 20.09
CA ARG A 49 2.28 14.36 18.74
C ARG A 49 1.09 13.61 18.14
N ASN A 50 0.63 14.12 17.01
CA ASN A 50 -0.39 13.49 16.18
C ASN A 50 0.23 12.28 15.44
N GLY A 51 -0.37 11.11 15.58
CA GLY A 51 0.07 9.87 14.92
C GLY A 51 1.27 9.15 15.54
N VAL A 52 1.55 7.94 15.03
CA VAL A 52 2.56 7.00 15.55
C VAL A 52 3.81 6.86 14.66
N TYR A 53 3.89 7.64 13.58
CA TYR A 53 5.02 7.61 12.64
C TYR A 53 6.36 7.72 13.36
N ALA A 54 7.43 7.15 12.83
CA ALA A 54 8.74 7.11 13.50
C ALA A 54 9.88 6.91 12.50
N ALA A 55 11.11 7.22 12.91
CA ALA A 55 12.29 6.84 12.15
C ALA A 55 13.35 6.25 13.08
N HIS A 56 14.05 5.23 12.58
CA HIS A 56 15.07 4.49 13.32
C HIS A 56 16.29 4.31 12.44
N ASP A 57 17.48 4.65 12.96
CA ASP A 57 18.74 4.32 12.31
C ASP A 57 19.28 3.02 12.91
N VAL A 58 19.49 2.03 12.04
CA VAL A 58 19.97 0.71 12.39
C VAL A 58 21.39 0.54 11.86
N GLN A 59 22.33 0.33 12.77
CA GLN A 59 23.72 0.02 12.41
C GLN A 59 23.82 -1.43 11.91
N VAL A 60 24.32 -1.62 10.69
CA VAL A 60 24.57 -2.92 10.08
C VAL A 60 26.03 -2.97 9.64
N GLY A 61 26.91 -3.48 10.51
CA GLY A 61 28.35 -3.44 10.29
C GLY A 61 28.87 -2.00 10.30
N ASP A 62 29.50 -1.55 9.22
CA ASP A 62 29.97 -0.17 9.00
C ASP A 62 28.94 0.72 8.31
N ARG A 63 27.74 0.20 8.03
CA ARG A 63 26.66 0.89 7.30
C ARG A 63 25.51 1.26 8.21
N VAL A 64 24.72 2.24 7.78
CA VAL A 64 23.50 2.67 8.47
C VAL A 64 22.31 2.48 7.53
N VAL A 65 21.25 1.84 8.04
CA VAL A 65 19.96 1.75 7.37
C VAL A 65 18.96 2.59 8.14
N LYS A 66 18.30 3.53 7.47
CA LYS A 66 17.18 4.26 8.07
C LYS A 66 15.88 3.53 7.76
N ILE A 67 15.10 3.24 8.80
CA ILE A 67 13.73 2.75 8.68
C ILE A 67 12.80 3.91 8.99
N VAL A 68 11.92 4.26 8.06
CA VAL A 68 10.94 5.35 8.16
C VAL A 68 9.55 4.72 8.15
N LEU A 69 8.84 4.84 9.27
CA LEU A 69 7.51 4.29 9.47
C LEU A 69 6.49 5.42 9.31
N LEU A 70 5.60 5.29 8.33
CA LEU A 70 4.51 6.23 8.11
C LEU A 70 3.28 5.82 8.93
N ASP A 71 2.53 6.81 9.40
CA ASP A 71 1.16 6.67 9.86
C ASP A 71 0.22 7.19 8.78
N ASN A 72 -0.56 6.31 8.16
CA ASN A 72 -1.53 6.62 7.11
C ASN A 72 -2.99 6.60 7.63
N ARG A 73 -3.21 6.74 8.94
CA ARG A 73 -4.52 6.64 9.58
C ARG A 73 -4.89 7.88 10.40
N TYR A 74 -3.98 8.33 11.25
CA TYR A 74 -4.31 9.30 12.30
C TYR A 74 -4.84 10.65 11.74
N ASN A 75 -4.18 11.17 10.71
CA ASN A 75 -4.55 12.41 10.02
C ASN A 75 -5.27 12.17 8.70
N LYS A 76 -5.54 10.91 8.35
CA LYS A 76 -6.12 10.53 7.07
C LYS A 76 -7.49 11.19 6.90
N SER A 77 -7.72 11.82 5.76
CA SER A 77 -9.01 12.35 5.35
C SER A 77 -10.01 11.22 5.09
N PRO A 78 -11.31 11.48 5.29
CA PRO A 78 -12.32 10.48 5.00
C PRO A 78 -12.39 10.19 3.50
N TYR A 79 -12.60 8.92 3.17
CA TYR A 79 -12.88 8.58 1.78
C TYR A 79 -14.20 9.20 1.31
N CYS A 80 -14.14 9.68 0.09
CA CYS A 80 -15.32 10.05 -0.67
C CYS A 80 -16.26 8.87 -0.82
N SER A 81 -17.48 9.03 -0.34
CA SER A 81 -18.54 8.05 -0.52
C SER A 81 -18.88 7.89 -2.00
N TRP A 82 -18.97 6.66 -2.46
CA TRP A 82 -19.57 6.36 -3.75
C TRP A 82 -21.06 6.75 -3.73
N PRO A 83 -21.63 7.32 -4.81
CA PRO A 83 -21.06 7.57 -6.14
C PRO A 83 -20.40 8.94 -6.31
N LEU A 84 -20.40 9.80 -5.29
CA LEU A 84 -19.98 11.21 -5.37
C LEU A 84 -18.45 11.42 -5.36
N ARG A 85 -17.67 10.40 -5.70
CA ARG A 85 -16.19 10.46 -5.70
C ARG A 85 -15.64 11.56 -6.62
N PHE A 86 -16.37 11.91 -7.67
CA PHE A 86 -16.00 12.99 -8.60
C PHE A 86 -16.23 14.41 -8.05
N LEU A 87 -16.92 14.57 -6.91
CA LEU A 87 -17.17 15.86 -6.26
C LEU A 87 -16.13 16.22 -5.20
N CYS A 88 -15.17 15.33 -4.98
CA CYS A 88 -14.14 15.50 -3.98
C CYS A 88 -13.09 16.52 -4.42
N GLN A 89 -12.70 17.40 -3.49
CA GLN A 89 -11.99 18.64 -3.81
C GLN A 89 -10.47 18.46 -3.97
N GLY A 90 -9.98 17.22 -3.84
CA GLY A 90 -8.57 16.89 -4.12
C GLY A 90 -7.61 17.32 -3.01
N ASP A 91 -8.11 17.95 -1.95
CA ASP A 91 -7.38 18.35 -0.75
C ASP A 91 -7.33 17.23 0.31
N GLU A 92 -7.77 16.02 -0.03
CA GLU A 92 -7.67 14.87 0.86
C GLU A 92 -6.21 14.43 1.06
N ASP A 93 -5.90 14.05 2.29
CA ASP A 93 -4.53 13.76 2.71
C ASP A 93 -4.47 12.48 3.55
N PHE A 94 -3.32 11.81 3.57
CA PHE A 94 -3.06 10.68 4.47
C PHE A 94 -2.32 11.11 5.74
N LEU A 95 -1.35 12.04 5.63
CA LEU A 95 -0.33 12.22 6.67
C LEU A 95 -0.56 13.43 7.57
N GLY A 96 -1.17 14.50 7.07
CA GLY A 96 -1.23 15.79 7.73
C GLY A 96 0.10 16.56 7.63
N GLU A 97 0.03 17.89 7.65
CA GLU A 97 1.19 18.76 7.41
C GLU A 97 2.37 18.56 8.38
N GLU A 98 2.10 18.18 9.63
CA GLU A 98 3.17 17.91 10.61
C GLU A 98 4.02 16.71 10.19
N GLN A 99 3.38 15.61 9.80
CA GLN A 99 4.07 14.41 9.34
C GLN A 99 4.72 14.61 7.97
N TRP A 100 4.12 15.41 7.07
CA TRP A 100 4.73 15.75 5.80
C TRP A 100 6.07 16.47 5.97
N ARG A 101 6.11 17.52 6.80
CA ARG A 101 7.35 18.25 7.08
C ARG A 101 8.38 17.37 7.79
N TRP A 102 7.90 16.51 8.69
CA TRP A 102 8.77 15.54 9.35
C TRP A 102 9.38 14.53 8.36
N LEU A 103 8.59 14.00 7.43
CA LEU A 103 9.04 13.02 6.43
C LEU A 103 10.08 13.63 5.49
N GLU A 104 9.78 14.82 4.96
CA GLU A 104 10.70 15.55 4.08
C GLU A 104 12.05 15.79 4.78
N ARG A 105 12.01 16.33 6.01
CA ARG A 105 13.22 16.56 6.81
C ARG A 105 13.98 15.26 7.07
N THR A 106 13.29 14.21 7.47
CA THR A 106 13.87 12.90 7.80
C THR A 106 14.67 12.32 6.63
N LEU A 107 14.14 12.46 5.41
CA LEU A 107 14.80 11.93 4.20
C LEU A 107 15.90 12.87 3.69
N VAL A 108 15.71 14.18 3.71
CA VAL A 108 16.72 15.18 3.31
C VAL A 108 17.96 15.14 4.21
N GLU A 109 17.75 14.98 5.52
CA GLU A 109 18.83 14.89 6.50
C GLU A 109 19.47 13.50 6.55
N SER A 110 18.85 12.49 5.93
CA SER A 110 19.37 11.13 5.95
C SER A 110 20.77 11.06 5.35
N ARG A 111 21.67 10.41 6.09
CA ARG A 111 23.03 10.04 5.64
C ARG A 111 23.19 8.53 5.50
N SER A 112 22.13 7.79 5.77
CA SER A 112 22.08 6.33 5.75
C SER A 112 22.36 5.79 4.35
N ASP A 113 22.99 4.61 4.29
CA ASP A 113 23.33 3.91 3.06
C ASP A 113 22.09 3.34 2.35
N ALA A 114 21.02 3.07 3.10
CA ALA A 114 19.70 2.73 2.56
C ALA A 114 18.57 3.33 3.41
N ASN A 115 17.42 3.57 2.78
CA ASN A 115 16.23 4.15 3.42
C ASN A 115 15.01 3.27 3.12
N ILE A 116 14.52 2.57 4.14
CA ILE A 116 13.33 1.72 4.04
C ILE A 116 12.13 2.54 4.49
N VAL A 117 11.14 2.74 3.63
CA VAL A 117 9.91 3.47 3.95
C VAL A 117 8.76 2.48 4.04
N VAL A 118 8.07 2.46 5.17
CA VAL A 118 7.00 1.51 5.48
C VAL A 118 5.67 2.24 5.59
N SER A 119 4.65 1.73 4.91
CA SER A 119 3.27 2.25 4.91
C SER A 119 2.30 1.11 5.26
N GLY A 120 1.20 1.38 5.96
CA GLY A 120 0.18 0.36 6.21
C GLY A 120 -0.44 -0.16 4.90
N ILE A 121 -0.76 0.77 3.99
CA ILE A 121 -1.39 0.48 2.69
C ILE A 121 -0.40 0.64 1.53
N GLN A 122 -0.74 0.05 0.37
CA GLN A 122 0.11 0.06 -0.83
C GLN A 122 0.31 1.46 -1.44
N ILE A 123 1.54 1.80 -1.83
CA ILE A 123 1.94 3.12 -2.36
C ILE A 123 1.85 3.18 -3.89
N LEU A 124 2.51 2.26 -4.60
CA LEU A 124 2.71 2.34 -6.05
C LEU A 124 1.49 1.90 -6.84
N THR A 125 0.71 0.95 -6.32
CA THR A 125 -0.45 0.40 -7.02
C THR A 125 -1.57 1.45 -7.18
N GLU A 126 -2.21 1.47 -8.35
CA GLU A 126 -3.30 2.40 -8.69
C GLU A 126 -4.63 1.71 -9.04
N HIS A 127 -4.60 0.40 -9.32
CA HIS A 127 -5.71 -0.32 -9.94
C HIS A 127 -6.64 -1.02 -8.93
N ARG A 128 -6.40 -0.88 -7.61
CA ARG A 128 -7.26 -1.49 -6.58
C ARG A 128 -8.52 -0.65 -6.39
N TRP A 129 -9.54 -0.89 -7.22
CA TRP A 129 -10.76 -0.07 -7.22
C TRP A 129 -11.59 -0.15 -5.93
N HIS A 130 -11.47 -1.25 -5.18
CA HIS A 130 -12.22 -1.51 -3.94
C HIS A 130 -11.36 -1.64 -2.67
N GLY A 131 -10.03 -1.60 -2.78
CA GLY A 131 -9.11 -1.72 -1.63
C GLY A 131 -8.41 -0.41 -1.30
N GLU A 132 -7.83 -0.32 -0.10
CA GLU A 132 -7.07 0.85 0.30
C GLU A 132 -5.69 0.89 -0.37
N ASN A 133 -5.32 2.08 -0.82
CA ASN A 133 -4.02 2.36 -1.40
C ASN A 133 -3.86 3.88 -1.53
N TRP A 134 -2.63 4.32 -1.72
CA TRP A 134 -2.32 5.74 -1.86
C TRP A 134 -2.97 6.40 -3.07
N ALA A 135 -3.30 5.68 -4.15
CA ALA A 135 -3.98 6.26 -5.31
C ALA A 135 -5.44 6.67 -5.02
N ARG A 136 -5.97 6.35 -3.83
CA ARG A 136 -7.22 6.92 -3.33
C ARG A 136 -7.14 8.44 -3.16
N PHE A 137 -5.98 8.99 -2.79
CA PHE A 137 -5.69 10.43 -2.68
C PHE A 137 -4.52 10.80 -3.61
N PRO A 138 -4.77 11.05 -4.90
CA PRO A 138 -3.73 11.24 -5.91
C PRO A 138 -2.73 12.35 -5.59
N GLN A 139 -3.17 13.46 -4.99
CA GLN A 139 -2.29 14.58 -4.62
C GLN A 139 -1.36 14.20 -3.47
N SER A 140 -1.88 13.55 -2.43
CA SER A 140 -1.10 12.98 -1.32
C SER A 140 -0.06 11.98 -1.82
N ARG A 141 -0.45 11.06 -2.73
CA ARG A 141 0.49 10.10 -3.35
C ARG A 141 1.57 10.81 -4.16
N GLN A 142 1.20 11.78 -4.97
CA GLN A 142 2.16 12.55 -5.77
C GLN A 142 3.18 13.25 -4.87
N ARG A 143 2.73 13.92 -3.79
CA ARG A 143 3.62 14.56 -2.81
C ARG A 143 4.59 13.56 -2.17
N LEU A 144 4.12 12.36 -1.81
CA LEU A 144 4.98 11.30 -1.29
C LEU A 144 6.07 10.93 -2.30
N LEU A 145 5.69 10.63 -3.54
CA LEU A 145 6.63 10.25 -4.60
C LEU A 145 7.66 11.36 -4.86
N ASP A 146 7.22 12.62 -4.91
CA ASP A 146 8.11 13.76 -5.10
C ASP A 146 9.12 13.90 -3.95
N ILE A 147 8.70 13.73 -2.68
CA ILE A 147 9.60 13.74 -1.53
C ILE A 147 10.61 12.58 -1.61
N LEU A 148 10.14 11.35 -1.86
CA LEU A 148 10.99 10.16 -1.93
C LEU A 148 12.08 10.33 -3.01
N LEU A 149 11.70 10.83 -4.18
CA LEU A 149 12.58 10.98 -5.33
C LEU A 149 13.44 12.25 -5.26
N SER A 150 13.04 13.29 -4.53
CA SER A 150 13.76 14.57 -4.52
C SER A 150 14.62 14.78 -3.26
N SER A 151 14.41 14.00 -2.20
CA SER A 151 15.11 14.15 -0.93
C SER A 151 16.64 14.01 -1.02
N GLY A 152 17.15 13.27 -2.01
CA GLY A 152 18.55 12.86 -2.07
C GLY A 152 18.89 11.70 -1.13
N ALA A 153 17.89 11.07 -0.49
CA ALA A 153 18.10 9.85 0.27
C ALA A 153 18.62 8.72 -0.63
N LYS A 154 19.61 7.97 -0.14
CA LYS A 154 20.18 6.83 -0.88
C LYS A 154 19.26 5.63 -0.79
N ASN A 155 19.08 4.93 -1.91
CA ASN A 155 18.47 3.60 -1.98
C ASN A 155 17.14 3.51 -1.20
N VAL A 156 16.14 4.26 -1.67
CA VAL A 156 14.79 4.25 -1.10
C VAL A 156 14.05 3.00 -1.55
N ILE A 157 13.59 2.19 -0.59
CA ILE A 157 12.84 0.94 -0.82
C ILE A 157 11.54 1.01 -0.01
N LEU A 158 10.43 0.64 -0.63
CA LEU A 158 9.10 0.74 -0.02
C LEU A 158 8.61 -0.62 0.49
N PHE A 159 7.90 -0.62 1.61
CA PHE A 159 7.20 -1.79 2.16
C PHE A 159 5.75 -1.43 2.50
N SER A 160 4.84 -2.38 2.28
CA SER A 160 3.40 -2.21 2.57
C SER A 160 2.67 -3.49 2.97
N GLY A 161 1.43 -3.34 3.44
CA GLY A 161 0.54 -4.42 3.92
C GLY A 161 -0.90 -4.30 3.38
N ASP A 162 -1.87 -4.44 4.29
CA ASP A 162 -3.34 -4.37 4.10
C ASP A 162 -3.98 -5.53 3.30
N VAL A 163 -3.39 -5.92 2.18
CA VAL A 163 -4.10 -6.65 1.12
C VAL A 163 -4.20 -8.18 1.26
N HIS A 164 -3.64 -8.77 2.33
CA HIS A 164 -3.66 -10.22 2.64
C HIS A 164 -3.01 -11.15 1.59
N PHE A 165 -2.11 -10.62 0.77
CA PHE A 165 -1.19 -11.37 -0.09
C PHE A 165 0.15 -10.66 -0.11
N ALA A 166 1.11 -11.22 -0.83
CA ALA A 166 2.37 -10.56 -1.14
C ALA A 166 2.52 -10.32 -2.64
N GLU A 167 3.16 -9.21 -2.98
CA GLU A 167 3.55 -8.87 -4.34
C GLU A 167 4.75 -7.92 -4.33
N VAL A 168 5.40 -7.81 -5.47
CA VAL A 168 6.42 -6.79 -5.70
C VAL A 168 5.93 -5.85 -6.78
N SER A 169 5.92 -4.55 -6.48
CA SER A 169 5.51 -3.48 -7.39
C SER A 169 6.72 -2.63 -7.79
N ARG A 170 6.78 -2.26 -9.08
CA ARG A 170 7.85 -1.44 -9.69
C ARG A 170 7.27 -0.26 -10.45
N ALA A 171 7.79 0.92 -10.15
CA ALA A 171 7.48 2.14 -10.88
C ALA A 171 8.75 2.73 -11.49
N VAL A 172 8.66 3.17 -12.74
CA VAL A 172 9.69 3.92 -13.45
C VAL A 172 9.29 5.39 -13.41
N CYS A 173 10.09 6.19 -12.70
CA CYS A 173 9.81 7.59 -12.42
C CYS A 173 10.72 8.50 -13.23
N ARG A 174 10.13 9.36 -14.05
CA ARG A 174 10.83 10.33 -14.88
C ARG A 174 10.68 11.73 -14.32
N ASN A 175 11.78 12.46 -14.20
CA ASN A 175 11.74 13.87 -13.86
C ASN A 175 11.21 14.67 -15.06
N ARG A 176 10.16 15.47 -14.85
CA ARG A 176 9.49 16.23 -15.93
C ARG A 176 10.31 17.42 -16.44
N ARG A 177 11.32 17.88 -15.70
CA ARG A 177 12.04 19.14 -15.98
C ARG A 177 13.53 18.96 -16.27
N ARG A 178 14.14 17.87 -15.83
CA ARG A 178 15.58 17.63 -15.98
C ARG A 178 15.84 16.45 -16.92
N ASN A 179 16.45 16.71 -18.09
CA ASN A 179 17.02 15.74 -19.08
C ASN A 179 16.66 14.26 -18.88
N ALA A 180 15.36 13.93 -18.85
CA ALA A 180 14.81 12.59 -18.62
C ALA A 180 15.51 11.78 -17.49
N GLU A 181 15.88 12.42 -16.37
CA GLU A 181 16.38 11.68 -15.20
C GLU A 181 15.35 10.63 -14.81
N THR A 182 15.74 9.36 -14.86
CA THR A 182 14.86 8.22 -14.61
C THR A 182 15.34 7.51 -13.36
N ARG A 183 14.42 7.26 -12.43
CA ARG A 183 14.64 6.51 -11.20
C ARG A 183 13.61 5.39 -11.11
N GLU A 184 13.96 4.31 -10.44
CA GLU A 184 13.02 3.23 -10.16
C GLU A 184 12.67 3.21 -8.68
N LEU A 185 11.39 2.99 -8.38
CA LEU A 185 10.91 2.69 -7.04
C LEU A 185 10.44 1.24 -7.02
N LEU A 186 10.89 0.53 -5.98
CA LEU A 186 10.43 -0.81 -5.66
C LEU A 186 9.59 -0.76 -4.39
N GLU A 187 8.45 -1.42 -4.43
CA GLU A 187 7.61 -1.67 -3.27
C GLU A 187 7.43 -3.17 -3.07
N MET A 188 7.70 -3.63 -1.85
CA MET A 188 7.42 -4.99 -1.43
C MET A 188 6.21 -5.01 -0.50
N THR A 189 5.11 -5.56 -0.99
CA THR A 189 3.92 -5.77 -0.16
C THR A 189 3.98 -7.15 0.46
N SER A 190 3.84 -7.24 1.79
CA SER A 190 3.70 -8.50 2.52
C SER A 190 2.64 -8.33 3.59
N SER A 191 1.52 -9.01 3.38
CA SER A 191 0.33 -8.82 4.20
C SER A 191 -0.28 -10.13 4.69
N GLY A 192 0.41 -11.26 4.55
CA GLY A 192 -0.13 -12.57 4.87
C GLY A 192 0.31 -13.16 6.22
N MET A 193 0.67 -12.35 7.22
CA MET A 193 1.31 -12.88 8.42
C MET A 193 0.38 -13.77 9.26
N THR A 194 -0.89 -13.39 9.41
CA THR A 194 -1.88 -14.13 10.21
C THR A 194 -3.03 -14.68 9.37
N HIS A 195 -3.38 -13.98 8.29
CA HIS A 195 -4.44 -14.35 7.37
C HIS A 195 -3.98 -14.06 5.95
N SER A 196 -4.28 -14.98 5.03
CA SER A 196 -4.02 -14.75 3.62
C SER A 196 -5.15 -15.27 2.76
N TRP A 197 -5.33 -14.69 1.57
CA TRP A 197 -6.34 -15.15 0.63
C TRP A 197 -6.19 -16.63 0.25
N GLY A 198 -4.95 -17.12 0.13
CA GLY A 198 -4.63 -18.51 -0.22
C GLY A 198 -5.00 -19.52 0.88
N THR A 199 -5.02 -19.08 2.15
CA THR A 199 -5.51 -19.89 3.28
C THR A 199 -7.00 -19.76 3.54
N GLY A 200 -7.66 -18.80 2.88
CA GLY A 200 -9.09 -18.57 3.04
C GLY A 200 -9.98 -19.65 2.40
N PRO A 201 -11.30 -19.56 2.63
CA PRO A 201 -12.29 -20.43 2.00
C PRO A 201 -12.18 -20.47 0.47
N LEU A 202 -12.52 -21.62 -0.14
CA LEU A 202 -12.36 -21.86 -1.58
C LEU A 202 -13.07 -20.81 -2.46
N ASN A 203 -14.27 -20.36 -2.05
CA ASN A 203 -14.99 -19.30 -2.75
C ASN A 203 -14.23 -17.96 -2.75
N GLY A 204 -13.57 -17.61 -1.63
CA GLY A 204 -12.71 -16.42 -1.55
C GLY A 204 -11.49 -16.54 -2.45
N ARG A 205 -10.89 -17.73 -2.53
CA ARG A 205 -9.75 -18.01 -3.42
C ARG A 205 -10.11 -17.91 -4.90
N ILE A 206 -11.26 -18.46 -5.29
CA ILE A 206 -11.78 -18.36 -6.65
C ILE A 206 -12.12 -16.91 -6.99
N LEU A 207 -12.78 -16.20 -6.08
CA LEU A 207 -13.10 -14.78 -6.26
C LEU A 207 -11.83 -13.96 -6.45
N LEU A 208 -10.81 -14.17 -5.60
CA LEU A 208 -9.53 -13.51 -5.77
C LEU A 208 -8.94 -13.83 -7.14
N ALA A 209 -8.83 -15.12 -7.52
CA ALA A 209 -8.26 -15.50 -8.81
C ALA A 209 -8.98 -14.82 -10.00
N LEU A 210 -10.31 -14.72 -9.95
CA LEU A 210 -11.10 -14.00 -10.95
C LEU A 210 -10.80 -12.50 -10.94
N VAL A 211 -10.82 -11.85 -9.78
CA VAL A 211 -10.50 -10.42 -9.64
C VAL A 211 -9.09 -10.14 -10.16
N MET A 212 -8.12 -10.98 -9.78
CA MET A 212 -6.74 -10.83 -10.25
C MET A 212 -6.67 -10.99 -11.78
N TRP A 213 -7.33 -11.99 -12.35
CA TRP A 213 -7.33 -12.17 -13.81
C TRP A 213 -7.90 -10.95 -14.58
N MET A 214 -8.77 -10.17 -13.97
CA MET A 214 -9.38 -8.98 -14.59
C MET A 214 -8.65 -7.67 -14.30
N MET A 215 -7.80 -7.60 -13.28
CA MET A 215 -7.19 -6.33 -12.87
C MET A 215 -5.93 -6.04 -13.72
N PRO A 216 -5.78 -4.82 -14.24
CA PRO A 216 -4.56 -4.43 -14.93
C PRO A 216 -3.46 -4.22 -13.87
N PHE A 217 -2.71 -5.27 -13.53
CA PHE A 217 -1.57 -5.26 -12.59
C PHE A 217 -0.36 -4.52 -13.13
N ARG A 218 -0.54 -3.26 -13.53
CA ARG A 218 0.46 -2.51 -14.31
C ARG A 218 1.79 -2.37 -13.57
N PHE A 219 1.73 -2.21 -12.25
CA PHE A 219 2.92 -2.02 -11.40
C PHE A 219 3.54 -3.35 -10.93
N GLN A 220 2.83 -4.47 -11.04
CA GLN A 220 3.29 -5.75 -10.49
C GLN A 220 4.46 -6.34 -11.29
N SER A 221 5.39 -6.98 -10.59
CA SER A 221 6.50 -7.72 -11.17
C SER A 221 6.07 -9.04 -11.86
N GLU A 222 6.93 -9.60 -12.72
CA GLU A 222 6.68 -10.81 -13.55
C GLU A 222 6.32 -12.06 -12.77
N GLU A 223 6.76 -12.10 -11.52
CA GLU A 223 6.61 -13.18 -10.57
C GLU A 223 5.19 -13.24 -9.98
N GLY A 224 4.40 -12.18 -10.15
CA GLY A 224 2.98 -12.16 -9.79
C GLY A 224 2.72 -12.03 -8.29
N LEU A 225 1.63 -12.66 -7.82
CA LEU A 225 1.21 -12.64 -6.43
C LEU A 225 1.55 -13.93 -5.70
N PHE A 226 1.95 -13.80 -4.44
CA PHE A 226 1.99 -14.91 -3.50
C PHE A 226 0.84 -14.78 -2.51
N THR A 227 -0.12 -15.72 -2.56
CA THR A 227 -1.35 -15.65 -1.77
C THR A 227 -1.30 -16.45 -0.46
N GLY A 228 -0.20 -17.17 -0.20
CA GLY A 228 0.00 -17.91 1.05
C GLY A 228 0.31 -17.01 2.24
N LEU A 229 0.43 -17.62 3.42
CA LEU A 229 0.94 -16.93 4.59
C LEU A 229 2.38 -16.49 4.32
N ASN A 230 2.72 -15.26 4.65
CA ASN A 230 3.99 -14.67 4.23
C ASN A 230 4.58 -13.65 5.20
N ILE A 231 5.90 -13.51 5.10
CA ILE A 231 6.68 -12.40 5.62
C ILE A 231 7.68 -11.93 4.56
N ALA A 232 7.89 -10.62 4.44
CA ALA A 232 8.95 -10.08 3.60
C ALA A 232 10.29 -10.01 4.34
N GLN A 233 11.36 -10.36 3.63
CA GLN A 233 12.74 -10.21 4.07
C GLN A 233 13.52 -9.37 3.06
N ILE A 234 14.41 -8.53 3.57
CA ILE A 234 15.39 -7.79 2.78
C ILE A 234 16.80 -8.12 3.25
N ASP A 235 17.60 -8.69 2.36
CA ASP A 235 19.01 -8.95 2.56
C ASP A 235 19.83 -7.87 1.85
N LEU A 236 20.49 -7.01 2.63
CA LEU A 236 21.38 -5.98 2.07
C LEU A 236 22.80 -6.56 1.88
N LYS A 237 23.17 -6.78 0.62
CA LYS A 237 24.47 -7.29 0.20
C LYS A 237 25.40 -6.14 -0.14
N TRP A 238 26.27 -5.77 0.78
CA TRP A 238 27.28 -4.74 0.55
C TRP A 238 28.53 -5.32 -0.12
N LYS A 239 29.09 -4.64 -1.13
CA LYS A 239 30.43 -4.97 -1.64
C LYS A 239 31.51 -4.27 -0.79
N LYS A 240 32.71 -4.87 -0.68
CA LYS A 240 33.85 -4.26 0.02
C LYS A 240 34.30 -2.98 -0.72
N LYS A 241 34.57 -1.91 0.04
CA LYS A 241 35.19 -0.64 -0.39
C LYS A 241 34.38 0.08 -1.49
N ASP A 242 33.63 1.11 -1.09
CA ASP A 242 32.99 2.16 -1.91
C ASP A 242 32.18 1.73 -3.16
N THR A 243 31.86 0.45 -3.30
CA THR A 243 31.10 -0.08 -4.45
C THR A 243 29.68 -0.47 -4.08
N VAL A 244 28.79 -0.05 -4.98
CA VAL A 244 27.41 -0.48 -5.21
C VAL A 244 27.05 -1.89 -4.73
N GLY A 245 26.45 -2.09 -3.55
CA GLY A 245 25.85 -3.37 -3.16
C GLY A 245 24.55 -3.69 -3.92
N SER A 246 23.82 -4.69 -3.45
CA SER A 246 22.45 -5.01 -3.89
C SER A 246 21.54 -5.25 -2.68
N ALA A 247 20.25 -4.98 -2.82
CA ALA A 247 19.23 -5.45 -1.90
C ALA A 247 18.54 -6.65 -2.53
N VAL A 248 18.46 -7.77 -1.80
CA VAL A 248 17.66 -8.92 -2.20
C VAL A 248 16.39 -8.94 -1.37
N LEU A 249 15.27 -8.71 -2.02
CA LEU A 249 13.94 -8.74 -1.44
C LEU A 249 13.33 -10.12 -1.70
N LYS A 250 12.75 -10.73 -0.67
CA LYS A 250 12.18 -12.08 -0.74
C LYS A 250 10.91 -12.17 0.08
N ILE A 251 9.93 -12.90 -0.43
CA ILE A 251 8.80 -13.37 0.36
C ILE A 251 9.13 -14.74 0.91
N LEU A 252 8.97 -14.94 2.21
CA LEU A 252 9.11 -16.23 2.85
C LEU A 252 7.74 -16.77 3.22
N ASP A 253 7.51 -18.05 2.96
CA ASP A 253 6.39 -18.79 3.53
C ASP A 253 6.67 -19.23 4.97
N THR A 254 5.69 -19.90 5.59
CA THR A 254 5.80 -20.37 6.99
C THR A 254 6.85 -21.45 7.22
N GLU A 255 7.33 -22.10 6.16
CA GLU A 255 8.37 -23.13 6.20
C GLU A 255 9.75 -22.55 5.84
N GLY A 256 9.82 -21.25 5.53
CA GLY A 256 11.04 -20.57 5.09
C GLY A 256 11.34 -20.73 3.60
N GLY A 257 10.39 -21.23 2.81
CA GLY A 257 10.48 -21.27 1.35
C GLY A 257 10.49 -19.86 0.76
N GLU A 258 11.41 -19.60 -0.18
CA GLU A 258 11.56 -18.30 -0.83
C GLU A 258 10.65 -18.18 -2.07
N HIS A 259 9.89 -17.08 -2.13
CA HIS A 259 8.98 -16.69 -3.21
C HIS A 259 9.24 -15.23 -3.60
N LEU A 260 8.87 -14.82 -4.81
CA LEU A 260 8.98 -13.42 -5.30
C LEU A 260 10.35 -12.79 -5.00
N VAL A 261 11.44 -13.48 -5.39
CA VAL A 261 12.82 -13.05 -5.09
C VAL A 261 13.29 -12.01 -6.10
N HIS A 262 13.64 -10.82 -5.62
CA HIS A 262 14.11 -9.70 -6.43
C HIS A 262 15.43 -9.14 -5.94
N GLU A 263 16.42 -9.04 -6.82
CA GLU A 263 17.67 -8.36 -6.53
C GLU A 263 17.70 -6.99 -7.22
N VAL A 264 17.84 -5.93 -6.42
CA VAL A 264 17.92 -4.55 -6.90
C VAL A 264 19.32 -3.99 -6.62
N PRO A 265 19.99 -3.40 -7.62
CA PRO A 265 21.28 -2.78 -7.40
C PRO A 265 21.08 -1.49 -6.59
N LEU A 266 21.94 -1.26 -5.61
CA LEU A 266 21.90 -0.07 -4.76
C LEU A 266 22.60 1.12 -5.45
N THR A 267 22.15 1.53 -6.63
CA THR A 267 22.82 2.55 -7.44
C THR A 267 22.63 3.95 -6.85
N SER A 268 23.54 4.38 -5.99
CA SER A 268 23.53 5.74 -5.48
C SER A 268 23.60 6.76 -6.63
N SER A 269 22.57 7.60 -6.78
CA SER A 269 22.72 8.92 -7.41
C SER A 269 21.87 9.95 -6.66
N PRO A 270 22.37 10.43 -5.49
CA PRO A 270 21.60 11.29 -4.60
C PRO A 270 21.82 12.75 -5.00
N HIS A 271 21.20 13.18 -6.09
CA HIS A 271 21.01 14.62 -6.29
C HIS A 271 19.69 15.01 -5.63
N ARG A 272 19.79 15.84 -4.59
CA ARG A 272 18.64 16.51 -3.99
C ARG A 272 18.08 17.50 -5.01
N LEU A 273 16.76 17.50 -5.17
CA LEU A 273 16.03 18.46 -5.99
C LEU A 273 15.13 19.29 -5.08
N GLU A 274 15.03 20.58 -5.35
CA GLU A 274 14.23 21.53 -4.57
C GLU A 274 13.25 22.29 -5.46
N GLY A 275 12.18 22.79 -4.85
CA GLY A 275 11.22 23.67 -5.52
C GLY A 275 10.62 23.04 -6.77
N SER A 276 10.63 23.78 -7.87
CA SER A 276 9.95 23.36 -9.09
C SER A 276 10.61 22.19 -9.82
N ASP A 277 11.84 21.82 -9.46
CA ASP A 277 12.61 20.73 -10.06
C ASP A 277 12.27 19.35 -9.45
N ALA A 278 11.56 19.35 -8.31
CA ALA A 278 11.04 18.17 -7.63
C ALA A 278 9.71 17.68 -8.25
N ALA A 279 9.63 17.60 -9.58
CA ALA A 279 8.42 17.21 -10.30
C ALA A 279 8.61 15.87 -11.02
N TRP A 280 8.09 14.80 -10.42
CA TRP A 280 8.23 13.44 -10.92
C TRP A 280 6.93 12.87 -11.49
N SER A 281 7.07 12.04 -12.52
CA SER A 281 5.98 11.24 -13.08
C SER A 281 6.37 9.78 -12.98
N CYS A 282 5.64 8.99 -12.19
CA CYS A 282 5.89 7.57 -12.04
C CYS A 282 4.89 6.77 -12.86
N GLU A 283 5.40 5.94 -13.76
CA GLU A 283 4.62 5.05 -14.61
C GLU A 283 4.91 3.59 -14.25
N PRO A 284 3.98 2.67 -14.54
CA PRO A 284 4.21 1.26 -14.33
C PRO A 284 5.39 0.74 -15.18
N HIS A 285 6.23 -0.13 -14.62
CA HIS A 285 7.42 -0.64 -15.33
C HIS A 285 7.10 -1.38 -16.64
N ARG A 286 5.94 -2.05 -16.69
CA ARG A 286 5.46 -2.76 -17.90
C ARG A 286 4.86 -1.85 -18.96
N GLY A 287 4.78 -0.53 -18.72
CA GLY A 287 4.00 0.40 -19.52
C GLY A 287 2.49 0.21 -19.32
N ASP A 288 1.70 1.01 -20.05
CA ASP A 288 0.26 0.85 -20.03
C ASP A 288 -0.18 -0.37 -20.86
N PRO A 289 -1.14 -1.17 -20.36
CA PRO A 289 -1.79 -2.21 -21.15
C PRO A 289 -2.48 -1.58 -22.36
N LEU A 290 -2.66 -2.38 -23.42
CA LEU A 290 -3.34 -1.90 -24.62
C LEU A 290 -4.74 -1.38 -24.24
N LEU A 291 -5.20 -0.29 -24.86
CA LEU A 291 -6.52 0.29 -24.57
C LEU A 291 -7.65 -0.77 -24.62
N ILE A 292 -7.50 -1.77 -25.50
CA ILE A 292 -8.46 -2.87 -25.63
C ILE A 292 -8.52 -3.77 -24.38
N GLU A 293 -7.39 -3.99 -23.69
CA GLU A 293 -7.31 -4.77 -22.46
C GLU A 293 -7.96 -4.01 -21.29
N VAL A 294 -7.78 -2.69 -21.24
CA VAL A 294 -8.42 -1.81 -20.26
C VAL A 294 -9.93 -1.80 -20.46
N VAL A 295 -10.39 -1.54 -21.69
CA VAL A 295 -11.82 -1.50 -22.03
C VAL A 295 -12.49 -2.86 -21.81
N ALA A 296 -11.80 -3.97 -22.14
CA ALA A 296 -12.31 -5.31 -21.86
C ALA A 296 -12.45 -5.57 -20.35
N SER A 297 -11.45 -5.17 -19.56
CA SER A 297 -11.47 -5.32 -18.10
C SER A 297 -12.59 -4.48 -17.46
N ASP A 298 -12.72 -3.22 -17.85
CA ASP A 298 -13.78 -2.32 -17.40
C ASP A 298 -15.17 -2.87 -17.75
N ALA A 299 -15.35 -3.37 -18.97
CA ALA A 299 -16.63 -3.93 -19.43
C ALA A 299 -17.01 -5.21 -18.67
N ILE A 300 -16.05 -6.10 -18.41
CA ILE A 300 -16.27 -7.32 -17.61
C ILE A 300 -16.64 -6.95 -16.18
N ILE A 301 -15.96 -5.98 -15.58
CA ILE A 301 -16.20 -5.56 -14.20
C ILE A 301 -17.56 -4.86 -14.06
N ILE A 302 -17.93 -3.98 -15.00
CA ILE A 302 -19.29 -3.42 -15.08
C ILE A 302 -20.33 -4.54 -15.20
N GLY A 303 -20.05 -5.55 -16.03
CA GLY A 303 -20.90 -6.74 -16.16
C GLY A 303 -21.11 -7.49 -14.84
N ILE A 304 -20.03 -7.75 -14.10
CA ILE A 304 -20.08 -8.56 -12.87
C ILE A 304 -20.59 -7.77 -11.66
N VAL A 305 -20.21 -6.50 -11.52
CA VAL A 305 -20.53 -5.69 -10.33
C VAL A 305 -21.87 -4.99 -10.46
N ILE A 306 -22.29 -4.64 -11.68
CA ILE A 306 -23.53 -3.88 -11.91
C ILE A 306 -24.60 -4.78 -12.55
N VAL A 307 -24.28 -5.43 -13.68
CA VAL A 307 -25.30 -6.14 -14.46
C VAL A 307 -25.75 -7.44 -13.78
N ALA A 308 -24.82 -8.25 -13.28
CA ALA A 308 -25.15 -9.53 -12.66
C ALA A 308 -25.98 -9.40 -11.36
N PRO A 309 -25.67 -8.49 -10.41
CA PRO A 309 -26.49 -8.32 -9.21
C PRO A 309 -27.87 -7.75 -9.54
N LEU A 310 -27.97 -6.82 -10.50
CA LEU A 310 -29.26 -6.33 -10.98
C LEU A 310 -30.11 -7.46 -11.59
N ALA A 311 -29.50 -8.34 -12.38
CA ALA A 311 -30.18 -9.50 -12.92
C ALA A 311 -30.66 -10.46 -11.81
N CYS A 312 -29.83 -10.72 -10.80
CA CYS A 312 -30.22 -11.52 -9.63
C CYS A 312 -31.38 -10.89 -8.83
N ILE A 313 -31.37 -9.57 -8.65
CA ILE A 313 -32.48 -8.83 -8.00
C ILE A 313 -33.77 -9.00 -8.81
N VAL A 314 -33.71 -8.84 -10.14
CA VAL A 314 -34.89 -9.02 -11.00
C VAL A 314 -35.44 -10.44 -10.90
N VAL A 315 -34.57 -11.47 -10.91
CA VAL A 315 -34.98 -12.87 -10.73
C VAL A 315 -35.63 -13.09 -9.36
N ALA A 316 -35.04 -12.56 -8.29
CA ALA A 316 -35.59 -12.67 -6.94
C ALA A 316 -36.96 -11.99 -6.82
N VAL A 317 -37.11 -10.78 -7.36
CA VAL A 317 -38.40 -10.06 -7.41
C VAL A 317 -39.44 -10.84 -8.20
N CYS A 318 -39.07 -11.43 -9.34
CA CYS A 318 -39.96 -12.27 -10.14
C CYS A 318 -40.39 -13.54 -9.38
N ALA A 319 -39.47 -14.18 -8.66
CA ALA A 319 -39.76 -15.35 -7.84
C ALA A 319 -40.74 -15.01 -6.69
N ILE A 320 -40.49 -13.91 -5.96
CA ILE A 320 -41.36 -13.42 -4.89
C ILE A 320 -42.76 -13.08 -5.45
N ALA A 321 -42.83 -12.38 -6.59
CA ALA A 321 -44.10 -12.05 -7.23
C ALA A 321 -44.90 -13.29 -7.64
N ARG A 322 -44.24 -14.36 -8.11
CA ARG A 322 -44.89 -15.64 -8.44
C ARG A 322 -45.46 -16.33 -7.18
N VAL A 323 -44.70 -16.37 -6.09
CA VAL A 323 -45.16 -16.93 -4.80
C VAL A 323 -46.39 -16.16 -4.28
N LEU A 324 -46.35 -14.83 -4.31
CA LEU A 324 -47.47 -13.99 -3.86
C LEU A 324 -48.73 -14.15 -4.73
N ARG A 325 -48.59 -14.34 -6.05
CA ARG A 325 -49.72 -14.64 -6.95
C ARG A 325 -50.27 -16.05 -6.74
N GLY A 326 -49.41 -17.04 -6.50
CA GLY A 326 -49.82 -18.41 -6.18
C GLY A 326 -50.57 -18.51 -4.84
N GLY A 327 -50.14 -17.78 -3.82
CA GLY A 327 -50.82 -17.71 -2.51
C GLY A 327 -52.22 -17.08 -2.58
N LYS A 328 -52.43 -16.07 -3.44
CA LYS A 328 -53.76 -15.47 -3.66
C LYS A 328 -54.74 -16.38 -4.40
N SER A 329 -54.26 -17.29 -5.25
CA SER A 329 -55.12 -18.26 -5.93
C SER A 329 -55.58 -19.38 -4.99
N ARG A 330 -54.72 -19.78 -4.04
CA ARG A 330 -55.02 -20.81 -3.03
C ARG A 330 -56.04 -20.31 -1.99
N ARG A 331 -55.93 -19.06 -1.54
CA ARG A 331 -56.89 -18.40 -0.62
C ARG A 331 -58.29 -18.10 -1.20
N LYS A 332 -58.49 -18.29 -2.51
CA LYS A 332 -59.81 -18.20 -3.17
C LYS A 332 -60.50 -19.56 -3.36
N ARG A 333 -59.83 -20.66 -2.98
CA ARG A 333 -60.34 -22.04 -3.08
C ARG A 333 -60.63 -22.70 -1.73
N GLU A 334 -60.38 -21.99 -0.63
CA GLU A 334 -60.96 -22.22 0.70
C GLU A 334 -62.07 -21.20 0.89
#